data_AF-A0A532TD29-F1
#
_entry.id   AF-A0A532TD29-F1
#
_cell.length_a   1.000
_cell.length_b   1.000
_cell.length_c   1.000
_cell.angle_alpha   90.00
_cell.angle_beta   90.00
_cell.angle_gamma   90.00
#
_symmetry.space_group_name_H-M   'P 1'
#
loop_
_entity.id
_entity.type
_entity.pdbx_description
1 polymer ?
#
loop_
_entity_poly.entity_id
_entity_poly.type
_entity_poly.pdbx_seq_one_letter_code
_entity_poly.pdbx_strand_id
1 'polypeptide(L)'
;MATIEQQSTENSLEDKTIREEIKNPYFWYLIILFTIYLASLVIPAIIFMTYLVLFFLPAFLETTNFIALFTEFKPLIALITMPLILIGCYLIRLFFIGLITRGFWSLSEKRSPSKEGIIPRNFPSKTLNYYQMRGFMIKYGKNAFMKGLFPWLSNWFFNFIGASKIGKGTTLEESVCNDKFINVGENCYIGVNTTLASHLLEGIFGNISYFEIKFGNNVTAAALCNIGAGSEVFDDTYLLPLASTPKHSVLNKNKKKSFYFGIPMRRIFRKKIMEYLNVKPEDLEKNENINDYKDKNLLKKLKPMKDIKQSEVFPKNEQEFTDSNEDNIDINNINEEDLRIDFTTSSAISRVNLKFLIVYIPIFWLSGMLDTVIFYTFTFYVRNWILMAFFLPAMTIFMWFIFIIASFFFTKLFLILINLIHKPKEGFFKAEKGDTDFEFWCLRTEIKKIVLWLMRNSPIPWMDILAFKWFGIKMTLSSSLYDSWCDGEFIKMGRCVLIGQGATIMSSMVIGNYLIIKEVIFDDYVVIGGHSTISPGTIVGKDSVVGAISTTAYNQILEPGWIYFGIPVIKLKKNRYAEERRDIVMKKDVDEERKFEVEHEINIEEDKKDLT
;
A
#
# COMPACT_ATOMS: atom_id res chain seq x y z
N MET A 1 -51.44 -7.22 -0.71
CA MET A 1 -51.02 -8.61 -0.49
C MET A 1 -49.65 -8.94 -1.12
N ALA A 2 -49.24 -8.31 -2.22
CA ALA A 2 -47.93 -8.53 -2.85
C ALA A 2 -46.70 -7.92 -2.13
N THR A 3 -46.88 -7.10 -1.10
CA THR A 3 -45.78 -6.43 -0.37
C THR A 3 -45.30 -7.19 0.88
N ILE A 4 -46.10 -8.13 1.40
CA ILE A 4 -45.78 -8.85 2.63
C ILE A 4 -44.98 -10.14 2.33
N GLU A 5 -45.20 -10.77 1.18
CA GLU A 5 -44.46 -11.97 0.77
C GLU A 5 -42.99 -11.70 0.44
N GLN A 6 -42.66 -10.57 -0.20
CA GLN A 6 -41.26 -10.18 -0.47
C GLN A 6 -40.47 -9.84 0.80
N GLN A 7 -41.11 -9.23 1.81
CA GLN A 7 -40.46 -8.96 3.10
C GLN A 7 -40.29 -10.23 3.94
N SER A 8 -41.23 -11.18 3.86
CA SER A 8 -41.15 -12.45 4.59
C SER A 8 -40.11 -13.42 4.02
N THR A 9 -39.82 -13.35 2.72
CA THR A 9 -38.75 -14.14 2.08
C THR A 9 -37.37 -13.53 2.33
N GLU A 10 -37.24 -12.20 2.37
CA GLU A 10 -35.96 -11.52 2.68
C GLU A 10 -35.47 -11.79 4.10
N ASN A 11 -36.35 -11.79 5.11
CA ASN A 11 -35.97 -12.12 6.50
C ASN A 11 -35.64 -13.61 6.71
N SER A 12 -36.03 -14.49 5.80
CA SER A 12 -35.79 -15.94 5.91
C SER A 12 -34.44 -16.41 5.34
N LEU A 13 -33.73 -15.53 4.62
CA LEU A 13 -32.43 -15.82 3.99
C LEU A 13 -31.24 -15.34 4.82
N GLU A 14 -31.41 -14.30 5.66
CA GLU A 14 -30.36 -13.82 6.59
C GLU A 14 -29.89 -14.92 7.56
N ASP A 15 -30.75 -15.89 7.88
CA ASP A 15 -30.52 -16.91 8.91
C ASP A 15 -29.82 -18.20 8.41
N LYS A 16 -29.42 -18.26 7.12
CA LYS A 16 -28.83 -19.48 6.51
C LYS A 16 -27.37 -19.37 6.07
N THR A 17 -26.77 -18.18 6.03
CA THR A 17 -25.36 -18.05 5.59
C THR A 17 -24.40 -18.29 6.75
N ILE A 18 -23.60 -19.36 6.68
CA ILE A 18 -22.54 -19.65 7.66
C ILE A 18 -21.56 -18.47 7.67
N ARG A 19 -21.22 -17.91 8.84
CA ARG A 19 -20.24 -16.81 8.98
C ARG A 19 -19.26 -17.14 10.11
N GLU A 20 -18.20 -17.85 9.75
CA GLU A 20 -17.15 -18.24 10.69
C GLU A 20 -15.88 -17.40 10.49
N GLU A 21 -15.31 -16.88 11.57
CA GLU A 21 -14.07 -16.13 11.53
C GLU A 21 -12.87 -17.06 11.25
N ILE A 22 -12.07 -16.71 10.24
CA ILE A 22 -10.92 -17.51 9.83
C ILE A 22 -9.74 -17.24 10.75
N LYS A 23 -9.19 -18.31 11.33
CA LYS A 23 -7.95 -18.26 12.10
C LYS A 23 -6.75 -18.57 11.20
N ASN A 24 -5.91 -17.57 10.97
CA ASN A 24 -4.69 -17.74 10.18
C ASN A 24 -3.60 -18.45 11.00
N PRO A 25 -2.92 -19.47 10.46
CA PRO A 25 -1.84 -20.17 11.14
C PRO A 25 -0.51 -19.38 11.04
N TYR A 26 -0.44 -18.22 11.70
CA TYR A 26 0.70 -17.29 11.63
C TYR A 26 2.06 -17.93 11.94
N PHE A 27 2.10 -18.96 12.78
CA PHE A 27 3.33 -19.70 13.11
C PHE A 27 4.02 -20.26 11.86
N TRP A 28 3.27 -20.92 10.97
CA TRP A 28 3.82 -21.49 9.74
C TRP A 28 4.28 -20.41 8.75
N TYR A 29 3.56 -19.28 8.72
CA TYR A 29 3.94 -18.13 7.92
C TYR A 29 5.31 -17.59 8.34
N LEU A 30 5.51 -17.39 9.65
CA LEU A 30 6.79 -16.94 10.19
C LEU A 30 7.93 -17.92 9.88
N ILE A 31 7.71 -19.24 10.02
CA ILE A 31 8.72 -20.24 9.68
C ILE A 31 9.14 -20.11 8.22
N ILE A 32 8.19 -20.02 7.29
CA ILE A 32 8.49 -19.87 5.86
C ILE A 32 9.28 -18.58 5.61
N LEU A 33 8.83 -17.45 6.19
CA LEU A 33 9.51 -16.15 6.06
C LEU A 33 10.95 -16.20 6.56
N PHE A 34 11.16 -16.68 7.79
CA PHE A 34 12.49 -16.75 8.39
C PHE A 34 13.39 -17.73 7.64
N THR A 35 12.84 -18.84 7.13
CA THR A 35 13.60 -19.78 6.30
C THR A 35 14.07 -19.10 5.02
N ILE A 36 13.18 -18.43 4.28
CA ILE A 36 13.56 -17.71 3.05
C ILE A 36 14.58 -16.61 3.37
N TYR A 37 14.34 -15.82 4.42
CA TYR A 37 15.20 -14.72 4.82
C TYR A 37 16.60 -15.18 5.24
N LEU A 38 16.70 -16.04 6.27
CA LEU A 38 17.97 -16.45 6.86
C LEU A 38 18.79 -17.33 5.93
N ALA A 39 18.17 -18.34 5.30
CA ALA A 39 18.90 -19.23 4.42
C ALA A 39 19.42 -18.50 3.16
N SER A 40 18.74 -17.44 2.72
CA SER A 40 19.25 -16.60 1.61
C SER A 40 20.53 -15.82 1.94
N LEU A 41 20.85 -15.63 3.23
CA LEU A 41 22.02 -14.86 3.67
C LEU A 41 23.26 -15.72 3.89
N VAL A 42 23.14 -17.04 4.07
CA VAL A 42 24.25 -17.92 4.46
C VAL A 42 25.41 -17.85 3.46
N ILE A 43 25.14 -18.09 2.18
CA ILE A 43 26.18 -18.10 1.14
C ILE A 43 26.77 -16.71 0.89
N PRO A 44 25.96 -15.64 0.71
CA PRO A 44 26.48 -14.28 0.66
C PRO A 44 27.36 -13.91 1.85
N ALA A 45 26.97 -14.30 3.07
CA ALA A 45 27.74 -14.02 4.28
C ALA A 45 29.10 -14.73 4.25
N ILE A 46 29.15 -16.01 3.84
CA ILE A 46 30.42 -16.75 3.71
C ILE A 46 31.33 -16.07 2.70
N ILE A 47 30.83 -15.71 1.51
CA ILE A 47 31.60 -15.03 0.46
C ILE A 47 32.14 -13.69 0.97
N PHE A 48 31.26 -12.88 1.55
CA PHE A 48 31.60 -11.56 2.06
C PHE A 48 32.65 -11.64 3.18
N MET A 49 32.45 -12.52 4.16
CA MET A 49 33.39 -12.70 5.27
C MET A 49 34.73 -13.24 4.80
N THR A 50 34.74 -14.15 3.83
CA THR A 50 35.98 -14.67 3.22
C THR A 50 36.76 -13.55 2.55
N TYR A 51 36.09 -12.72 1.74
CA TYR A 51 36.72 -11.57 1.11
C TYR A 51 37.22 -10.54 2.14
N LEU A 52 36.41 -10.27 3.17
CA LEU A 52 36.74 -9.29 4.19
C LEU A 52 37.98 -9.70 4.99
N VAL A 53 38.04 -10.94 5.46
CA VAL A 53 39.15 -11.43 6.29
C VAL A 53 40.41 -11.71 5.47
N LEU A 54 40.28 -12.36 4.31
CA LEU A 54 41.45 -12.80 3.54
C LEU A 54 42.03 -11.71 2.64
N PHE A 55 41.26 -10.68 2.30
CA PHE A 55 41.68 -9.66 1.35
C PHE A 55 41.48 -8.23 1.84
N PHE A 56 40.26 -7.82 2.19
CA PHE A 56 40.00 -6.41 2.50
C PHE A 56 40.73 -5.94 3.77
N LEU A 57 40.69 -6.73 4.84
CA LEU A 57 41.38 -6.43 6.08
C LEU A 57 42.90 -6.27 5.87
N PRO A 58 43.64 -7.29 5.35
CA PRO A 58 45.09 -7.16 5.17
C PRO A 58 45.51 -6.18 4.07
N ALA A 59 44.69 -5.99 3.03
CA ALA A 59 45.05 -5.12 1.91
C ALA A 59 44.65 -3.66 2.11
N PHE A 60 43.66 -3.36 2.95
CA PHE A 60 43.15 -1.99 3.15
C PHE A 60 43.24 -1.55 4.61
N LEU A 61 42.55 -2.23 5.52
CA LEU A 61 42.41 -1.79 6.91
C LEU A 61 43.70 -1.87 7.74
N GLU A 62 44.58 -2.83 7.46
CA GLU A 62 45.88 -2.98 8.12
C GLU A 62 46.98 -2.09 7.50
N THR A 63 46.66 -1.33 6.45
CA THR A 63 47.61 -0.40 5.83
C THR A 63 47.84 0.80 6.77
N THR A 64 49.09 0.97 7.21
CA THR A 64 49.44 1.98 8.22
C THR A 64 49.55 3.40 7.68
N ASN A 65 49.75 3.57 6.36
CA ASN A 65 49.90 4.86 5.72
C ASN A 65 48.65 5.25 4.93
N PHE A 66 48.04 6.39 5.29
CA PHE A 66 46.84 6.89 4.63
C PHE A 66 47.03 7.17 3.13
N ILE A 67 48.20 7.67 2.72
CA ILE A 67 48.47 7.95 1.29
C ILE A 67 48.56 6.64 0.51
N ALA A 68 49.16 5.60 1.12
CA ALA A 68 49.29 4.28 0.51
C ALA A 68 47.93 3.64 0.16
N LEU A 69 46.87 3.96 0.91
CA LEU A 69 45.51 3.49 0.61
C LEU A 69 45.03 3.86 -0.80
N PHE A 70 45.53 4.96 -1.36
CA PHE A 70 45.10 5.51 -2.65
C PHE A 70 46.18 5.43 -3.73
N THR A 71 47.43 5.16 -3.36
CA THR A 71 48.56 5.09 -4.32
C THR A 71 49.06 3.67 -4.54
N GLU A 72 48.88 2.76 -3.58
CA GLU A 72 49.34 1.39 -3.71
C GLU A 72 48.28 0.49 -4.35
N PHE A 73 48.76 -0.47 -5.15
CA PHE A 73 47.92 -1.34 -5.95
C PHE A 73 46.97 -2.21 -5.12
N LYS A 74 47.45 -2.79 -4.01
CA LYS A 74 46.65 -3.71 -3.17
C LYS A 74 45.47 -2.99 -2.46
N PRO A 75 45.69 -1.88 -1.71
CA PRO A 75 44.59 -1.11 -1.14
C PRO A 75 43.61 -0.58 -2.19
N LEU A 76 44.12 -0.10 -3.32
CA LEU A 76 43.27 0.42 -4.39
C LEU A 76 42.35 -0.67 -4.98
N ILE A 77 42.88 -1.88 -5.20
CA ILE A 77 42.06 -3.02 -5.62
C ILE A 77 41.05 -3.40 -4.54
N ALA A 78 41.42 -3.44 -3.27
CA ALA A 78 40.49 -3.71 -2.19
C ALA A 78 39.34 -2.71 -2.17
N LEU A 79 39.63 -1.41 -2.35
CA LEU A 79 38.62 -0.36 -2.40
C LEU A 79 37.67 -0.50 -3.61
N ILE A 80 38.21 -0.84 -4.79
CA ILE A 80 37.41 -1.02 -6.01
C ILE A 80 36.57 -2.31 -5.97
N THR A 81 37.14 -3.39 -5.42
CA THR A 81 36.47 -4.70 -5.39
C THR A 81 35.42 -4.82 -4.30
N MET A 82 35.53 -4.08 -3.19
CA MET A 82 34.55 -4.10 -2.11
C MET A 82 33.10 -3.83 -2.57
N PRO A 83 32.78 -2.74 -3.29
CA PRO A 83 31.42 -2.52 -3.79
C PRO A 83 30.98 -3.59 -4.79
N LEU A 84 31.89 -4.13 -5.61
CA LEU A 84 31.58 -5.22 -6.55
C LEU A 84 31.22 -6.52 -5.82
N ILE A 85 31.95 -6.86 -4.74
CA ILE A 85 31.65 -8.01 -3.89
C ILE A 85 30.31 -7.83 -3.19
N LEU A 86 30.01 -6.62 -2.68
CA LEU A 86 28.70 -6.33 -2.07
C LEU A 86 27.56 -6.51 -3.07
N ILE A 87 27.69 -5.99 -4.29
CA ILE A 87 26.71 -6.17 -5.37
C ILE A 87 26.56 -7.66 -5.72
N GLY A 88 27.67 -8.39 -5.85
CA GLY A 88 27.66 -9.83 -6.11
C GLY A 88 26.95 -10.62 -5.02
N CYS A 89 27.26 -10.34 -3.75
CA CYS A 89 26.60 -10.94 -2.59
C CYS A 89 25.10 -10.65 -2.57
N TYR A 90 24.69 -9.42 -2.92
CA TYR A 90 23.28 -9.04 -3.01
C TYR A 90 22.55 -9.80 -4.13
N LEU A 91 23.15 -9.93 -5.31
CA LEU A 91 22.56 -10.70 -6.41
C LEU A 91 22.45 -12.20 -6.08
N ILE A 92 23.46 -12.77 -5.44
CA ILE A 92 23.42 -14.15 -4.94
C ILE A 92 22.30 -14.33 -3.92
N ARG A 93 22.15 -13.37 -2.99
CA ARG A 93 21.04 -13.37 -2.02
C ARG A 93 19.69 -13.39 -2.75
N LEU A 94 19.49 -12.49 -3.72
CA LEU A 94 18.25 -12.45 -4.51
C LEU A 94 17.95 -13.80 -5.20
N PHE A 95 18.97 -14.42 -5.80
CA PHE A 95 18.82 -15.75 -6.40
C PHE A 95 18.35 -16.79 -5.38
N PHE A 96 18.94 -16.84 -4.18
CA PHE A 96 18.52 -17.78 -3.13
C PHE A 96 17.12 -17.48 -2.59
N ILE A 97 16.73 -16.20 -2.46
CA ILE A 97 15.34 -15.84 -2.14
C ILE A 97 14.39 -16.47 -3.16
N GLY A 98 14.68 -16.33 -4.46
CA GLY A 98 13.90 -16.95 -5.54
C GLY A 98 13.87 -18.47 -5.46
N LEU A 99 15.03 -19.12 -5.26
CA LEU A 99 15.18 -20.57 -5.20
C LEU A 99 14.40 -21.20 -4.05
N ILE A 100 14.56 -20.67 -2.83
CA ILE A 100 13.88 -21.20 -1.64
C ILE A 100 12.37 -20.97 -1.77
N THR A 101 11.95 -19.78 -2.23
CA THR A 101 10.54 -19.46 -2.45
C THR A 101 9.92 -20.41 -3.49
N ARG A 102 10.61 -20.70 -4.61
CA ARG A 102 10.17 -21.68 -5.61
C ARG A 102 10.00 -23.07 -4.99
N GLY A 103 10.91 -23.48 -4.11
CA GLY A 103 10.82 -24.74 -3.37
C GLY A 103 9.50 -24.85 -2.59
N PHE A 104 9.23 -23.90 -1.69
CA PHE A 104 7.98 -23.88 -0.92
C PHE A 104 6.74 -23.71 -1.81
N TRP A 105 6.82 -22.86 -2.85
CA TRP A 105 5.74 -22.67 -3.80
C TRP A 105 5.36 -23.97 -4.50
N SER A 106 6.35 -24.70 -5.03
CA SER A 106 6.12 -25.98 -5.70
C SER A 106 5.53 -27.04 -4.77
N LEU A 107 5.97 -27.11 -3.51
CA LEU A 107 5.39 -28.00 -2.50
C LEU A 107 3.95 -27.65 -2.22
N SER A 108 3.63 -26.36 -2.12
CA SER A 108 2.26 -25.91 -1.92
C SER A 108 1.38 -26.30 -3.09
N GLU A 109 1.81 -26.07 -4.34
CA GLU A 109 1.06 -26.37 -5.57
C GLU A 109 0.83 -27.88 -5.73
N LYS A 110 1.79 -28.72 -5.35
CA LYS A 110 1.61 -30.18 -5.32
C LYS A 110 0.54 -30.64 -4.32
N ARG A 111 0.39 -29.94 -3.18
CA ARG A 111 -0.56 -30.33 -2.12
C ARG A 111 -1.99 -29.81 -2.35
N SER A 112 -2.12 -28.65 -2.98
CA SER A 112 -3.42 -28.01 -3.25
C SER A 112 -3.30 -27.07 -4.46
N PRO A 113 -3.39 -27.56 -5.71
CA PRO A 113 -3.18 -26.75 -6.90
C PRO A 113 -4.04 -25.48 -6.92
N SER A 114 -3.46 -24.35 -7.32
CA SER A 114 -4.23 -23.13 -7.56
C SER A 114 -5.20 -23.35 -8.73
N LYS A 115 -6.49 -23.11 -8.54
CA LYS A 115 -7.51 -23.11 -9.58
C LYS A 115 -8.15 -21.73 -9.70
N GLU A 116 -8.58 -21.35 -10.90
CA GLU A 116 -9.43 -20.19 -11.09
C GLU A 116 -10.83 -20.49 -10.54
N GLY A 117 -11.51 -19.47 -10.01
CA GLY A 117 -12.87 -19.60 -9.50
C GLY A 117 -13.13 -18.73 -8.28
N ILE A 118 -14.28 -18.95 -7.67
CA ILE A 118 -14.68 -18.31 -6.43
C ILE A 118 -14.26 -19.19 -5.24
N ILE A 119 -13.55 -18.60 -4.28
CA ILE A 119 -13.20 -19.24 -3.00
C ILE A 119 -14.09 -18.64 -1.91
N PRO A 120 -14.99 -19.43 -1.28
CA PRO A 120 -15.78 -18.98 -0.14
C PRO A 120 -14.89 -18.60 1.05
N ARG A 121 -15.17 -17.47 1.70
CA ARG A 121 -14.47 -17.01 2.91
C ARG A 121 -15.29 -17.18 4.18
N ASN A 122 -16.56 -17.56 4.04
CA ASN A 122 -17.51 -17.60 5.13
C ASN A 122 -17.34 -18.83 6.04
N PHE A 123 -16.48 -19.79 5.65
CA PHE A 123 -16.06 -20.95 6.44
C PHE A 123 -14.63 -21.39 6.06
N PRO A 124 -13.90 -22.10 6.93
CA PRO A 124 -12.55 -22.56 6.65
C PRO A 124 -12.50 -23.69 5.61
N SER A 125 -11.62 -23.56 4.62
CA SER A 125 -11.33 -24.59 3.61
C SER A 125 -9.83 -24.73 3.38
N LYS A 126 -9.39 -25.89 2.87
CA LYS A 126 -7.99 -26.09 2.51
C LYS A 126 -7.57 -25.14 1.40
N THR A 127 -8.43 -24.94 0.39
CA THR A 127 -8.17 -24.01 -0.72
C THR A 127 -7.90 -22.60 -0.19
N LEU A 128 -8.73 -22.13 0.74
CA LEU A 128 -8.57 -20.82 1.37
C LEU A 128 -7.26 -20.71 2.17
N ASN A 129 -6.92 -21.74 2.96
CA ASN A 129 -5.69 -21.78 3.74
C ASN A 129 -4.43 -21.73 2.84
N TYR A 130 -4.41 -22.49 1.74
CA TYR A 130 -3.30 -22.48 0.79
C TYR A 130 -3.22 -21.17 0.00
N TYR A 131 -4.37 -20.56 -0.35
CA TYR A 131 -4.42 -19.23 -0.94
C TYR A 131 -3.75 -18.18 -0.04
N GLN A 132 -4.14 -18.13 1.24
CA GLN A 132 -3.55 -17.20 2.22
C GLN A 132 -2.06 -17.45 2.45
N MET A 133 -1.66 -18.73 2.59
CA MET A 133 -0.26 -19.11 2.76
C MET A 133 0.61 -18.67 1.57
N ARG A 134 0.12 -18.83 0.33
CA ARG A 134 0.83 -18.42 -0.88
C ARG A 134 0.98 -16.90 -0.97
N GLY A 135 -0.09 -16.16 -0.68
CA GLY A 135 -0.05 -14.69 -0.63
C GLY A 135 0.98 -14.19 0.37
N PHE A 136 1.08 -14.83 1.54
CA PHE A 136 2.10 -14.49 2.53
C PHE A 136 3.53 -14.86 2.05
N MET A 137 3.70 -16.07 1.54
CA MET A 137 5.01 -16.63 1.14
C MET A 137 5.70 -15.81 0.04
N ILE A 138 4.95 -15.33 -0.96
CA ILE A 138 5.53 -14.56 -2.07
C ILE A 138 5.88 -13.12 -1.67
N LYS A 139 5.25 -12.58 -0.61
CA LYS A 139 5.35 -11.17 -0.20
C LYS A 139 6.79 -10.71 0.03
N TYR A 140 7.60 -11.50 0.73
CA TYR A 140 8.99 -11.12 1.01
C TYR A 140 9.83 -11.05 -0.27
N GLY A 141 9.76 -12.06 -1.13
CA GLY A 141 10.48 -12.04 -2.40
C GLY A 141 9.97 -10.93 -3.31
N LYS A 142 8.66 -10.76 -3.46
CA LYS A 142 8.06 -9.62 -4.19
C LYS A 142 8.67 -8.29 -3.74
N ASN A 143 8.71 -8.02 -2.44
CA ASN A 143 9.29 -6.78 -1.90
C ASN A 143 10.80 -6.68 -2.18
N ALA A 144 11.56 -7.75 -1.97
CA ALA A 144 13.01 -7.76 -2.20
C ALA A 144 13.39 -7.48 -3.65
N PHE A 145 12.58 -7.93 -4.61
CA PHE A 145 12.80 -7.68 -6.02
C PHE A 145 12.24 -6.31 -6.44
N MET A 146 10.95 -6.02 -6.19
CA MET A 146 10.31 -4.81 -6.71
C MET A 146 10.77 -3.51 -6.03
N LYS A 147 11.11 -3.54 -4.73
CA LYS A 147 11.59 -2.37 -3.98
C LYS A 147 13.11 -2.40 -3.75
N GLY A 148 13.79 -3.38 -4.32
CA GLY A 148 15.24 -3.56 -4.18
C GLY A 148 16.06 -2.73 -5.16
N LEU A 149 17.38 -2.89 -5.12
CA LEU A 149 18.31 -2.18 -6.03
C LEU A 149 18.18 -2.57 -7.51
N PHE A 150 17.57 -3.72 -7.79
CA PHE A 150 17.47 -4.31 -9.13
C PHE A 150 16.00 -4.66 -9.48
N PRO A 151 15.09 -3.67 -9.56
CA PRO A 151 13.65 -3.90 -9.71
C PRO A 151 13.25 -4.59 -11.02
N TRP A 152 14.06 -4.46 -12.07
CA TRP A 152 13.85 -5.14 -13.35
C TRP A 152 13.99 -6.67 -13.27
N LEU A 153 14.53 -7.23 -12.18
CA LEU A 153 14.59 -8.67 -11.94
C LEU A 153 13.26 -9.24 -11.40
N SER A 154 12.28 -8.40 -11.07
CA SER A 154 10.96 -8.83 -10.58
C SER A 154 10.26 -9.79 -11.56
N ASN A 155 10.31 -9.51 -12.86
CA ASN A 155 9.75 -10.41 -13.89
C ASN A 155 10.39 -11.80 -13.85
N TRP A 156 11.72 -11.86 -13.72
CA TRP A 156 12.43 -13.12 -13.58
C TRP A 156 11.94 -13.87 -12.34
N PHE A 157 11.83 -13.20 -11.20
CA PHE A 157 11.40 -13.82 -9.94
C PHE A 157 9.99 -14.43 -10.05
N PHE A 158 9.00 -13.68 -10.56
CA PHE A 158 7.62 -14.17 -10.71
C PHE A 158 7.51 -15.35 -11.68
N ASN A 159 8.19 -15.27 -12.83
CA ASN A 159 8.27 -16.35 -13.81
C ASN A 159 9.00 -17.57 -13.24
N PHE A 160 10.12 -17.35 -12.53
CA PHE A 160 10.95 -18.41 -11.96
C PHE A 160 10.23 -19.17 -10.85
N ILE A 161 9.42 -18.52 -10.01
CA ILE A 161 8.62 -19.22 -9.01
C ILE A 161 7.46 -20.00 -9.65
N GLY A 162 6.97 -19.54 -10.81
CA GLY A 162 5.75 -20.07 -11.43
C GLY A 162 4.47 -19.45 -10.85
N ALA A 163 4.58 -18.25 -10.25
CA ALA A 163 3.43 -17.49 -9.79
C ALA A 163 2.70 -16.82 -10.97
N SER A 164 3.45 -16.20 -11.88
CA SER A 164 2.91 -15.39 -12.97
C SER A 164 3.58 -15.77 -14.30
N LYS A 165 2.99 -15.31 -15.41
CA LYS A 165 3.57 -15.39 -16.75
C LYS A 165 3.75 -13.96 -17.26
N ILE A 166 4.99 -13.54 -17.46
CA ILE A 166 5.31 -12.19 -17.89
C ILE A 166 6.20 -12.28 -19.13
N GLY A 167 5.74 -11.72 -20.24
CA GLY A 167 6.42 -11.71 -21.53
C GLY A 167 7.69 -10.87 -21.55
N LYS A 168 8.50 -11.06 -22.60
CA LYS A 168 9.75 -10.32 -22.79
C LYS A 168 9.49 -8.85 -23.06
N GLY A 169 10.43 -7.98 -22.68
CA GLY A 169 10.31 -6.53 -22.87
C GLY A 169 9.27 -5.84 -21.98
N THR A 170 8.48 -6.61 -21.21
CA THR A 170 7.51 -6.05 -20.28
C THR A 170 8.19 -5.44 -19.07
N THR A 171 7.73 -4.26 -18.63
CA THR A 171 8.23 -3.58 -17.44
C THR A 171 7.13 -3.51 -16.38
N LEU A 172 7.43 -3.99 -15.18
CA LEU A 172 6.61 -3.82 -14.00
C LEU A 172 7.29 -2.83 -13.05
N GLU A 173 6.68 -1.67 -12.85
CA GLU A 173 7.10 -0.76 -11.79
C GLU A 173 6.50 -1.18 -10.43
N GLU A 174 6.79 -0.38 -9.40
CA GLU A 174 6.23 -0.59 -8.07
C GLU A 174 4.70 -0.68 -8.16
N SER A 175 4.15 -1.84 -7.77
CA SER A 175 2.76 -2.20 -7.96
C SER A 175 2.26 -3.02 -6.77
N VAL A 176 1.00 -2.82 -6.45
CA VAL A 176 0.42 -3.24 -5.17
C VAL A 176 0.02 -4.71 -5.17
N CYS A 177 -0.53 -5.21 -6.28
CA CYS A 177 -0.95 -6.61 -6.46
C CYS A 177 -0.35 -7.17 -7.75
N ASN A 178 0.35 -8.30 -7.63
CA ASN A 178 0.96 -9.07 -8.73
C ASN A 178 1.29 -10.48 -8.24
N ASP A 179 0.28 -11.22 -7.82
CA ASP A 179 0.47 -12.55 -7.26
C ASP A 179 0.24 -13.61 -8.35
N LYS A 180 -0.34 -14.74 -7.97
CA LYS A 180 -0.69 -15.83 -8.89
C LYS A 180 -1.78 -15.39 -9.88
N PHE A 181 -1.78 -16.01 -11.06
CA PHE A 181 -2.74 -15.76 -12.15
C PHE A 181 -2.65 -14.36 -12.77
N ILE A 182 -1.43 -13.87 -12.89
CA ILE A 182 -1.10 -12.72 -13.72
C ILE A 182 -0.45 -13.25 -15.00
N ASN A 183 -1.06 -12.97 -16.14
CA ASN A 183 -0.57 -13.34 -17.46
C ASN A 183 -0.47 -12.08 -18.32
N VAL A 184 0.75 -11.61 -18.53
CA VAL A 184 1.04 -10.38 -19.27
C VAL A 184 1.90 -10.74 -20.48
N GLY A 185 1.48 -10.26 -21.66
CA GLY A 185 2.19 -10.43 -22.92
C GLY A 185 3.53 -9.69 -22.97
N GLU A 186 4.06 -9.56 -24.18
CA GLU A 186 5.33 -8.91 -24.46
C GLU A 186 5.19 -7.38 -24.57
N ASN A 187 6.29 -6.68 -24.30
CA ASN A 187 6.42 -5.22 -24.45
C ASN A 187 5.31 -4.40 -23.76
N CYS A 188 4.83 -4.88 -22.62
CA CYS A 188 3.86 -4.17 -21.81
C CYS A 188 4.54 -3.22 -20.81
N TYR A 189 3.82 -2.19 -20.36
CA TYR A 189 4.27 -1.31 -19.29
C TYR A 189 3.20 -1.20 -18.22
N ILE A 190 3.53 -1.58 -16.99
CA ILE A 190 2.66 -1.49 -15.82
C ILE A 190 3.26 -0.46 -14.87
N GLY A 191 2.67 0.74 -14.83
CA GLY A 191 3.17 1.90 -14.11
C GLY A 191 2.98 1.85 -12.60
N VAL A 192 3.55 2.86 -11.92
CA VAL A 192 3.56 2.99 -10.46
C VAL A 192 2.17 2.90 -9.84
N ASN A 193 2.05 2.16 -8.74
CA ASN A 193 0.82 1.90 -7.99
C ASN A 193 -0.33 1.33 -8.83
N THR A 194 -0.05 0.79 -10.02
CA THR A 194 -1.05 0.00 -10.73
C THR A 194 -1.26 -1.33 -10.03
N THR A 195 -2.52 -1.73 -9.93
CA THR A 195 -2.95 -2.95 -9.26
C THR A 195 -3.48 -3.92 -10.30
N LEU A 196 -2.79 -5.05 -10.50
CA LEU A 196 -3.33 -6.20 -11.22
C LEU A 196 -3.87 -7.18 -10.17
N ALA A 197 -5.15 -7.02 -9.82
CA ALA A 197 -5.79 -7.77 -8.75
C ALA A 197 -6.39 -9.08 -9.26
N SER A 198 -5.56 -10.12 -9.46
CA SER A 198 -6.06 -11.47 -9.83
C SER A 198 -6.97 -12.09 -8.77
N HIS A 199 -7.00 -11.51 -7.57
CA HIS A 199 -7.99 -11.79 -6.56
C HIS A 199 -8.68 -10.51 -6.09
N LEU A 200 -9.97 -10.60 -5.77
CA LEU A 200 -10.70 -9.54 -5.10
C LEU A 200 -11.50 -10.13 -3.93
N LEU A 201 -11.35 -9.50 -2.78
CA LEU A 201 -12.12 -9.82 -1.59
C LEU A 201 -13.41 -9.00 -1.55
N GLU A 202 -14.55 -9.68 -1.49
CA GLU A 202 -15.87 -9.04 -1.53
C GLU A 202 -16.48 -8.89 -0.13
N GLY A 203 -15.75 -8.26 0.79
CA GLY A 203 -16.18 -8.13 2.19
C GLY A 203 -15.55 -9.15 3.14
N ILE A 204 -15.87 -9.09 4.42
CA ILE A 204 -15.25 -9.98 5.42
C ILE A 204 -15.69 -11.43 5.27
N PHE A 205 -17.00 -11.66 5.13
CA PHE A 205 -17.60 -12.98 4.93
C PHE A 205 -17.99 -13.24 3.47
N GLY A 206 -17.66 -12.34 2.55
CA GLY A 206 -17.95 -12.52 1.14
C GLY A 206 -16.99 -13.48 0.44
N ASN A 207 -17.16 -13.59 -0.85
CA ASN A 207 -16.34 -14.46 -1.69
C ASN A 207 -14.97 -13.83 -2.01
N ILE A 208 -13.98 -14.68 -2.28
CA ILE A 208 -12.74 -14.28 -2.95
C ILE A 208 -12.87 -14.68 -4.42
N SER A 209 -13.01 -13.68 -5.29
CA SER A 209 -12.97 -13.91 -6.74
C SER A 209 -11.52 -14.07 -7.17
N TYR A 210 -11.10 -15.27 -7.59
CA TYR A 210 -9.70 -15.58 -7.89
C TYR A 210 -9.56 -16.08 -9.33
N PHE A 211 -9.23 -15.17 -10.24
CA PHE A 211 -9.28 -15.41 -11.69
C PHE A 211 -8.09 -14.79 -12.41
N GLU A 212 -7.68 -15.42 -13.51
CA GLU A 212 -6.54 -14.94 -14.29
C GLU A 212 -6.81 -13.60 -14.96
N ILE A 213 -5.91 -12.64 -14.74
CA ILE A 213 -5.85 -11.42 -15.52
C ILE A 213 -4.98 -11.68 -16.73
N LYS A 214 -5.51 -11.40 -17.92
CA LYS A 214 -4.85 -11.62 -19.20
C LYS A 214 -4.60 -10.30 -19.91
N PHE A 215 -3.35 -9.94 -20.08
CA PHE A 215 -2.91 -8.81 -20.88
C PHE A 215 -2.27 -9.35 -22.16
N GLY A 216 -2.68 -8.82 -23.31
CA GLY A 216 -2.06 -9.04 -24.60
C GLY A 216 -0.70 -8.38 -24.69
N ASN A 217 -0.20 -8.21 -25.92
CA ASN A 217 1.06 -7.55 -26.20
C ASN A 217 0.89 -6.03 -26.33
N ASN A 218 1.95 -5.27 -26.08
CA ASN A 218 1.97 -3.81 -26.23
C ASN A 218 0.87 -3.11 -25.41
N VAL A 219 0.57 -3.61 -24.21
CA VAL A 219 -0.40 -2.99 -23.30
C VAL A 219 0.32 -2.05 -22.34
N THR A 220 -0.18 -0.82 -22.23
CA THR A 220 0.25 0.15 -21.23
C THR A 220 -0.84 0.33 -20.20
N ALA A 221 -0.55 0.06 -18.93
CA ALA A 221 -1.31 0.57 -17.81
C ALA A 221 -0.49 1.68 -17.15
N ALA A 222 -0.90 2.94 -17.30
CA ALA A 222 -0.25 4.07 -16.65
C ALA A 222 -0.39 4.02 -15.12
N ALA A 223 0.04 5.06 -14.40
CA ALA A 223 0.03 5.04 -12.94
C ALA A 223 -1.39 4.92 -12.34
N LEU A 224 -1.49 4.26 -11.19
CA LEU A 224 -2.72 4.15 -10.37
C LEU A 224 -3.92 3.49 -11.07
N CYS A 225 -3.69 2.65 -12.09
CA CYS A 225 -4.77 1.87 -12.69
C CYS A 225 -5.16 0.72 -11.74
N ASN A 226 -6.44 0.34 -11.67
CA ASN A 226 -6.88 -0.82 -10.91
C ASN A 226 -7.66 -1.79 -11.80
N ILE A 227 -7.13 -2.99 -11.97
CA ILE A 227 -7.66 -3.99 -12.90
C ILE A 227 -8.15 -5.19 -12.09
N GLY A 228 -9.46 -5.38 -12.07
CA GLY A 228 -10.10 -6.43 -11.29
C GLY A 228 -9.88 -7.84 -11.85
N ALA A 229 -10.06 -8.84 -10.97
CA ALA A 229 -9.86 -10.25 -11.26
C ALA A 229 -10.61 -10.72 -12.51
N GLY A 230 -9.99 -11.59 -13.31
CA GLY A 230 -10.62 -12.17 -14.51
C GLY A 230 -10.79 -11.20 -15.68
N SER A 231 -10.14 -10.03 -15.63
CA SER A 231 -10.18 -9.07 -16.74
C SER A 231 -9.24 -9.48 -17.87
N GLU A 232 -9.67 -9.21 -19.10
CA GLU A 232 -8.96 -9.52 -20.34
C GLU A 232 -8.72 -8.21 -21.11
N VAL A 233 -7.46 -7.85 -21.27
CA VAL A 233 -7.02 -6.64 -21.97
C VAL A 233 -6.24 -7.07 -23.20
N PHE A 234 -6.82 -6.86 -24.38
CA PHE A 234 -6.21 -7.29 -25.64
C PHE A 234 -5.09 -6.34 -26.11
N ASP A 235 -4.38 -6.78 -27.14
CA ASP A 235 -3.21 -6.12 -27.73
C ASP A 235 -3.43 -4.62 -28.03
N ASP A 236 -2.37 -3.81 -27.97
CA ASP A 236 -2.37 -2.38 -28.30
C ASP A 236 -3.39 -1.55 -27.50
N THR A 237 -3.49 -1.82 -26.20
CA THR A 237 -4.37 -1.12 -25.26
C THR A 237 -3.58 -0.19 -24.35
N TYR A 238 -4.07 1.04 -24.19
CA TYR A 238 -3.43 2.08 -23.38
C TYR A 238 -4.41 2.61 -22.33
N LEU A 239 -4.19 2.26 -21.07
CA LEU A 239 -4.96 2.72 -19.92
C LEU A 239 -4.27 3.96 -19.36
N LEU A 240 -4.95 5.11 -19.44
CA LEU A 240 -4.48 6.38 -18.89
C LEU A 240 -4.51 6.35 -17.34
N PRO A 241 -3.83 7.29 -16.66
CA PRO A 241 -3.80 7.29 -15.20
C PRO A 241 -5.19 7.18 -14.57
N LEU A 242 -5.29 6.41 -13.48
CA LEU A 242 -6.55 6.11 -12.77
C LEU A 242 -7.58 5.28 -13.55
N ALA A 243 -7.32 4.89 -14.81
CA ALA A 243 -8.25 4.05 -15.56
C ALA A 243 -8.43 2.69 -14.85
N SER A 244 -9.64 2.43 -14.37
CA SER A 244 -9.91 1.26 -13.52
C SER A 244 -11.13 0.48 -13.94
N THR A 245 -11.02 -0.85 -13.92
CA THR A 245 -12.11 -1.77 -14.24
C THR A 245 -12.58 -2.56 -13.02
N PRO A 246 -13.88 -2.89 -12.93
CA PRO A 246 -14.32 -3.95 -12.03
C PRO A 246 -13.80 -5.31 -12.53
N LYS A 247 -14.04 -6.37 -11.74
CA LYS A 247 -13.77 -7.75 -12.13
C LYS A 247 -14.37 -8.07 -13.52
N HIS A 248 -13.77 -9.02 -14.21
CA HIS A 248 -14.36 -9.65 -15.40
C HIS A 248 -14.63 -8.68 -16.56
N SER A 249 -13.78 -7.66 -16.70
CA SER A 249 -13.88 -6.68 -17.78
C SER A 249 -13.06 -7.11 -18.98
N VAL A 250 -13.64 -6.99 -20.18
CA VAL A 250 -12.97 -7.29 -21.45
C VAL A 250 -12.78 -5.99 -22.23
N LEU A 251 -11.54 -5.69 -22.62
CA LEU A 251 -11.15 -4.44 -23.26
C LEU A 251 -10.49 -4.72 -24.61
N ASN A 252 -10.86 -3.95 -25.63
CA ASN A 252 -10.21 -3.93 -26.94
C ASN A 252 -10.26 -5.26 -27.72
N LYS A 253 -11.39 -6.00 -27.72
CA LYS A 253 -11.53 -7.26 -28.48
C LYS A 253 -11.11 -7.16 -29.95
N ASN A 254 -11.30 -5.99 -30.54
CA ASN A 254 -10.97 -5.71 -31.94
C ASN A 254 -9.46 -5.53 -32.20
N LYS A 255 -8.60 -5.58 -31.16
CA LYS A 255 -7.13 -5.48 -31.24
C LYS A 255 -6.66 -4.26 -32.05
N LYS A 256 -7.31 -3.11 -31.85
CA LYS A 256 -6.91 -1.83 -32.46
C LYS A 256 -6.29 -0.95 -31.40
N LYS A 257 -5.37 -0.06 -31.77
CA LYS A 257 -4.84 0.95 -30.84
C LYS A 257 -5.98 1.70 -30.16
N SER A 258 -6.13 1.48 -28.85
CA SER A 258 -7.29 1.94 -28.08
C SER A 258 -6.85 2.51 -26.75
N PHE A 259 -7.43 3.65 -26.39
CA PHE A 259 -7.09 4.36 -25.17
C PHE A 259 -8.29 4.37 -24.24
N TYR A 260 -8.05 4.29 -22.95
CA TYR A 260 -9.09 4.19 -21.94
C TYR A 260 -8.82 5.10 -20.76
N PHE A 261 -9.89 5.66 -20.19
CA PHE A 261 -9.82 6.58 -19.05
C PHE A 261 -11.07 6.46 -18.16
N GLY A 262 -10.92 6.85 -16.89
CA GLY A 262 -12.01 7.00 -15.93
C GLY A 262 -12.26 5.81 -15.02
N ILE A 263 -13.19 6.01 -14.07
CA ILE A 263 -13.63 5.03 -13.08
C ILE A 263 -15.17 5.12 -12.97
N PRO A 264 -15.94 4.13 -13.47
CA PRO A 264 -15.50 2.98 -14.24
C PRO A 264 -14.94 3.41 -15.61
N MET A 265 -13.89 2.71 -16.03
CA MET A 265 -13.17 2.97 -17.28
C MET A 265 -14.06 2.91 -18.53
N ARG A 266 -13.79 3.80 -19.48
CA ARG A 266 -14.39 3.81 -20.83
C ARG A 266 -13.34 4.06 -21.90
N ARG A 267 -13.64 3.63 -23.13
CA ARG A 267 -12.80 3.89 -24.31
C ARG A 267 -12.90 5.35 -24.73
N ILE A 268 -11.76 5.94 -25.09
CA ILE A 268 -11.63 7.31 -25.59
C ILE A 268 -10.94 7.35 -26.96
N PHE A 269 -11.32 8.32 -27.79
CA PHE A 269 -10.78 8.52 -29.14
C PHE A 269 -9.65 9.55 -29.13
N ARG A 270 -8.76 9.53 -30.15
CA ARG A 270 -7.58 10.40 -30.25
C ARG A 270 -7.87 11.89 -29.99
N LYS A 271 -8.94 12.44 -30.57
CA LYS A 271 -9.36 13.84 -30.33
C LYS A 271 -9.66 14.11 -28.86
N LYS A 272 -10.38 13.18 -28.21
CA LYS A 272 -10.69 13.28 -26.77
C LYS A 272 -9.45 13.09 -25.91
N ILE A 273 -8.49 12.26 -26.31
CA ILE A 273 -7.22 12.10 -25.56
C ILE A 273 -6.48 13.44 -25.47
N MET A 274 -6.34 14.14 -26.59
CA MET A 274 -5.70 15.46 -26.62
C MET A 274 -6.40 16.45 -25.69
N GLU A 275 -7.73 16.45 -25.70
CA GLU A 275 -8.55 17.24 -24.78
C GLU A 275 -8.33 16.85 -23.30
N TYR A 276 -8.39 15.55 -22.97
CA TYR A 276 -8.19 15.05 -21.60
C TYR A 276 -6.77 15.29 -21.07
N LEU A 277 -5.76 15.17 -21.92
CA LEU A 277 -4.36 15.44 -21.56
C LEU A 277 -4.01 16.93 -21.65
N ASN A 278 -4.94 17.78 -22.10
CA ASN A 278 -4.72 19.18 -22.38
C ASN A 278 -3.52 19.44 -23.34
N VAL A 279 -3.35 18.56 -24.32
CA VAL A 279 -2.30 18.63 -25.34
C VAL A 279 -2.88 19.19 -26.62
N LYS A 280 -2.36 20.33 -27.11
CA LYS A 280 -2.77 20.90 -28.39
C LYS A 280 -1.93 20.34 -29.55
N PRO A 281 -2.41 20.35 -30.80
CA PRO A 281 -1.62 19.89 -31.95
C PRO A 281 -0.27 20.60 -32.06
N GLU A 282 -0.22 21.89 -31.73
CA GLU A 282 1.02 22.69 -31.77
C GLU A 282 2.04 22.24 -30.73
N ASP A 283 1.61 21.60 -29.63
CA ASP A 283 2.51 21.07 -28.60
C ASP A 283 3.23 19.81 -29.07
N LEU A 284 2.63 19.04 -29.99
CA LEU A 284 3.27 17.89 -30.62
C LEU A 284 4.36 18.33 -31.61
N GLU A 285 4.07 19.33 -32.45
CA GLU A 285 5.05 19.90 -33.38
C GLU A 285 6.23 20.56 -32.65
N LYS A 286 5.99 21.22 -31.51
CA LYS A 286 7.07 21.76 -30.65
C LYS A 286 7.96 20.65 -30.07
N ASN A 287 7.37 19.53 -29.66
CA ASN A 287 8.10 18.41 -29.07
C ASN A 287 8.88 17.58 -30.09
N GLU A 288 8.41 17.50 -31.35
CA GLU A 288 9.17 16.86 -32.43
C GLU A 288 10.44 17.66 -32.81
N ASN A 289 10.44 18.96 -32.54
CA ASN A 289 11.55 19.89 -32.81
C ASN A 289 12.39 20.24 -31.57
N ILE A 290 12.37 19.39 -30.53
CA ILE A 290 12.91 19.68 -29.18
C ILE A 290 14.40 20.06 -29.11
N ASN A 291 15.19 19.83 -30.16
CA ASN A 291 16.59 20.28 -30.21
C ASN A 291 16.72 21.81 -30.14
N ASP A 292 15.67 22.57 -30.46
CA ASP A 292 15.70 24.05 -30.49
C ASP A 292 14.98 24.74 -29.32
N TYR A 293 14.41 23.99 -28.37
CA TYR A 293 13.61 24.59 -27.28
C TYR A 293 14.48 25.08 -26.11
N LYS A 294 15.18 26.20 -26.32
CA LYS A 294 15.70 27.07 -25.25
C LYS A 294 15.12 28.48 -25.39
N ASP A 295 13.81 28.62 -25.19
CA ASP A 295 13.21 29.96 -25.14
C ASP A 295 13.60 30.68 -23.84
N LYS A 296 14.73 31.40 -23.91
CA LYS A 296 15.24 32.28 -22.84
C LYS A 296 14.23 33.39 -22.48
N ASN A 297 13.26 33.70 -23.34
CA ASN A 297 12.23 34.70 -23.05
C ASN A 297 11.06 34.11 -22.24
N LEU A 298 10.70 32.84 -22.44
CA LEU A 298 9.71 32.15 -21.61
C LEU A 298 10.22 31.96 -20.17
N LEU A 299 11.49 31.55 -20.01
CA LEU A 299 12.17 31.48 -18.70
C LEU A 299 12.32 32.84 -18.00
N LYS A 300 12.38 33.94 -18.77
CA LYS A 300 12.35 35.31 -18.22
C LYS A 300 10.92 35.78 -17.87
N LYS A 301 9.89 35.29 -18.57
CA LYS A 301 8.47 35.56 -18.30
C LYS A 301 7.93 34.78 -17.10
N LEU A 302 8.50 33.61 -16.79
CA LEU A 302 8.20 32.82 -15.58
C LEU A 302 8.82 33.39 -14.28
N LYS A 303 9.10 34.69 -14.24
CA LYS A 303 9.23 35.42 -12.97
C LYS A 303 7.84 35.53 -12.33
N PRO A 304 7.73 35.54 -10.99
CA PRO A 304 6.48 35.28 -10.28
C PRO A 304 5.37 36.21 -10.79
N MET A 305 4.21 35.63 -11.08
CA MET A 305 3.01 36.36 -11.47
C MET A 305 2.73 37.42 -10.41
N LYS A 306 2.74 38.70 -10.83
CA LYS A 306 2.07 39.77 -10.10
C LYS A 306 0.58 39.65 -10.34
N ASP A 307 -0.17 39.74 -9.25
CA ASP A 307 -1.63 39.80 -9.10
C ASP A 307 -2.43 40.05 -10.38
N ILE A 308 -3.16 39.03 -10.81
CA ILE A 308 -4.15 39.15 -11.89
C ILE A 308 -5.44 39.66 -11.28
N LYS A 309 -5.82 40.89 -11.66
CA LYS A 309 -7.15 41.46 -11.41
C LYS A 309 -8.22 40.58 -12.08
N GLN A 310 -9.16 40.11 -11.27
CA GLN A 310 -10.37 39.41 -11.70
C GLN A 310 -11.17 40.25 -12.73
N SER A 311 -11.35 39.71 -13.92
CA SER A 311 -12.60 39.87 -14.67
C SER A 311 -12.60 38.90 -15.85
N GLU A 312 -13.28 37.76 -15.71
CA GLU A 312 -14.02 37.14 -16.81
C GLU A 312 -15.10 36.22 -16.21
N VAL A 313 -16.33 36.48 -16.61
CA VAL A 313 -17.58 36.07 -15.98
C VAL A 313 -17.92 34.63 -16.35
N PHE A 314 -18.04 33.74 -15.35
CA PHE A 314 -18.66 32.43 -15.52
C PHE A 314 -20.19 32.54 -15.44
N PRO A 315 -20.96 31.82 -16.27
CA PRO A 315 -22.42 31.88 -16.25
C PRO A 315 -22.98 31.25 -14.96
N LYS A 316 -23.79 32.03 -14.25
CA LYS A 316 -24.58 31.60 -13.09
C LYS A 316 -25.70 30.65 -13.51
N ASN A 317 -25.64 29.42 -13.05
CA ASN A 317 -26.83 28.60 -12.81
C ASN A 317 -26.72 28.07 -11.38
N GLU A 318 -27.28 28.83 -10.44
CA GLU A 318 -27.38 28.46 -9.02
C GLU A 318 -28.67 27.65 -8.83
N GLN A 319 -28.52 26.38 -8.44
CA GLN A 319 -29.55 25.69 -7.66
C GLN A 319 -29.30 26.08 -6.20
N GLU A 320 -30.28 26.76 -5.59
CA GLU A 320 -30.25 27.15 -4.18
C GLU A 320 -30.26 25.90 -3.28
N PHE A 321 -29.11 25.61 -2.67
CA PHE A 321 -29.06 24.85 -1.42
C PHE A 321 -29.26 25.84 -0.28
N THR A 322 -30.37 25.71 0.44
CA THR A 322 -30.65 26.50 1.64
C THR A 322 -29.97 25.83 2.84
N ASP A 323 -28.78 26.30 3.20
CA ASP A 323 -28.20 26.04 4.52
C ASP A 323 -28.23 27.31 5.37
N SER A 324 -28.78 27.16 6.56
CA SER A 324 -28.99 28.18 7.58
C SER A 324 -27.68 28.51 8.32
N ASN A 325 -27.48 29.81 8.56
CA ASN A 325 -26.43 30.49 9.34
C ASN A 325 -25.13 30.78 8.58
N GLU A 326 -25.19 31.76 7.67
CA GLU A 326 -24.01 32.49 7.21
C GLU A 326 -23.58 33.50 8.29
N ASP A 327 -22.50 33.19 9.00
CA ASP A 327 -21.67 34.25 9.57
C ASP A 327 -21.07 35.03 8.40
N ASN A 328 -21.43 36.31 8.27
CA ASN A 328 -20.91 37.21 7.23
C ASN A 328 -19.38 37.33 7.36
N ILE A 329 -18.63 36.62 6.51
CA ILE A 329 -17.18 36.76 6.41
C ILE A 329 -16.88 38.04 5.62
N ASP A 330 -16.26 39.02 6.27
CA ASP A 330 -15.82 40.26 5.61
C ASP A 330 -14.64 39.98 4.66
N ILE A 331 -14.97 39.91 3.37
CA ILE A 331 -14.07 39.57 2.26
C ILE A 331 -12.88 40.55 2.17
N ASN A 332 -13.02 41.77 2.71
CA ASN A 332 -11.98 42.79 2.64
C ASN A 332 -10.83 42.58 3.63
N ASN A 333 -10.95 41.61 4.56
CA ASN A 333 -9.96 41.34 5.61
C ASN A 333 -9.19 40.03 5.41
N ILE A 334 -9.34 39.37 4.26
CA ILE A 334 -8.67 38.10 3.94
C ILE A 334 -7.26 38.41 3.41
N ASN A 335 -6.21 38.05 4.16
CA ASN A 335 -4.84 38.20 3.71
C ASN A 335 -4.47 37.15 2.66
N GLU A 336 -3.47 37.42 1.83
CA GLU A 336 -2.95 36.47 0.84
C GLU A 336 -2.47 35.15 1.48
N GLU A 337 -2.11 35.17 2.76
CA GLU A 337 -1.78 33.98 3.57
C GLU A 337 -3.02 33.15 3.96
N ASP A 338 -4.19 33.77 4.16
CA ASP A 338 -5.46 33.07 4.45
C ASP A 338 -5.98 32.31 3.21
N LEU A 339 -5.56 32.74 2.02
CA LEU A 339 -5.85 32.09 0.75
C LEU A 339 -4.83 31.00 0.38
N ARG A 340 -3.71 30.88 1.12
CA ARG A 340 -2.74 29.80 0.90
C ARG A 340 -3.29 28.50 1.47
N ILE A 341 -3.79 27.64 0.58
CA ILE A 341 -4.16 26.28 0.94
C ILE A 341 -2.88 25.45 1.09
N ASP A 342 -2.25 25.50 2.27
CA ASP A 342 -1.14 24.60 2.64
C ASP A 342 -1.74 23.22 3.01
N PHE A 343 -1.90 22.35 2.01
CA PHE A 343 -2.27 20.96 2.28
C PHE A 343 -1.12 20.25 2.98
N THR A 344 -1.26 20.03 4.29
CA THR A 344 -0.38 19.14 5.05
C THR A 344 -1.22 18.04 5.68
N THR A 345 -1.03 16.80 5.21
CA THR A 345 -1.52 15.63 5.95
C THR A 345 -0.64 15.42 7.17
N SER A 346 -1.15 14.74 8.21
CA SER A 346 -0.37 14.35 9.39
C SER A 346 0.97 13.66 9.03
N SER A 347 1.01 12.95 7.92
CA SER A 347 2.21 12.31 7.37
C SER A 347 3.20 13.26 6.66
N ALA A 348 2.73 14.39 6.14
CA ALA A 348 3.45 15.34 5.30
C ALA A 348 3.47 16.75 5.91
N ILE A 349 3.79 16.86 7.20
CA ILE A 349 4.12 18.14 7.83
C ILE A 349 5.37 18.69 7.12
N SER A 350 5.19 19.54 6.11
CA SER A 350 6.29 20.13 5.31
C SER A 350 7.19 21.03 6.14
N ARG A 351 6.69 21.46 7.31
CA ARG A 351 7.37 22.30 8.30
C ARG A 351 7.62 21.51 9.59
N VAL A 352 8.23 20.33 9.53
CA VAL A 352 8.71 19.69 10.77
C VAL A 352 9.78 20.60 11.35
N ASN A 353 9.37 21.44 12.28
CA ASN A 353 10.26 22.31 13.00
C ASN A 353 11.27 21.42 13.75
N LEU A 354 12.55 21.68 13.58
CA LEU A 354 13.65 20.93 14.21
C LEU A 354 13.41 20.72 15.71
N LYS A 355 12.68 21.64 16.37
CA LYS A 355 12.25 21.52 17.76
C LYS A 355 11.52 20.21 18.09
N PHE A 356 10.69 19.69 17.19
CA PHE A 356 9.94 18.45 17.42
C PHE A 356 10.82 17.22 17.24
N LEU A 357 11.82 17.27 16.35
CA LEU A 357 12.76 16.17 16.11
C LEU A 357 13.72 15.94 17.28
N ILE A 358 13.93 16.94 18.14
CA ILE A 358 14.77 16.82 19.34
C ILE A 358 14.29 15.68 20.24
N VAL A 359 13.00 15.34 20.23
CA VAL A 359 12.45 14.22 21.02
C VAL A 359 13.00 12.85 20.60
N TYR A 360 13.51 12.71 19.37
CA TYR A 360 14.10 11.46 18.90
C TYR A 360 15.46 11.19 19.53
N ILE A 361 16.21 12.24 19.91
CA ILE A 361 17.54 12.10 20.52
C ILE A 361 17.48 11.25 21.79
N PRO A 362 16.69 11.58 22.82
CA PRO A 362 16.63 10.76 24.03
C PRO A 362 16.02 9.38 23.78
N ILE A 363 15.05 9.25 22.86
CA ILE A 363 14.45 7.95 22.53
C ILE A 363 15.51 7.01 21.96
N PHE A 364 16.23 7.43 20.92
CA PHE A 364 17.27 6.62 20.29
C PHE A 364 18.48 6.41 21.18
N TRP A 365 18.87 7.41 21.97
CA TRP A 365 19.97 7.28 22.90
C TRP A 365 19.70 6.18 23.94
N LEU A 366 18.52 6.21 24.56
CA LEU A 366 18.14 5.20 25.56
C LEU A 366 17.94 3.81 24.93
N SER A 367 17.33 3.73 23.75
CA SER A 367 17.20 2.47 23.01
C SER A 367 18.56 1.88 22.59
N GLY A 368 19.46 2.72 22.08
CA GLY A 368 20.79 2.31 21.64
C GLY A 368 21.71 1.92 22.81
N MET A 369 21.52 2.51 23.99
CA MET A 369 22.22 2.10 25.21
C MET A 369 21.90 0.64 25.58
N LEU A 370 20.64 0.21 25.44
CA LEU A 370 20.26 -1.18 25.70
C LEU A 370 20.95 -2.14 24.74
N ASP A 371 20.95 -1.82 23.44
CA ASP A 371 21.67 -2.60 22.43
C ASP A 371 23.17 -2.67 22.70
N THR A 372 23.76 -1.54 23.12
CA THR A 372 25.19 -1.48 23.45
C THR A 372 25.53 -2.39 24.63
N VAL A 373 24.70 -2.40 25.68
CA VAL A 373 24.87 -3.30 26.84
C VAL A 373 24.75 -4.75 26.41
N ILE A 374 23.77 -5.07 25.57
CA ILE A 374 23.54 -6.42 25.03
C ILE A 374 24.71 -6.88 24.16
N PHE A 375 25.21 -6.02 23.27
CA PHE A 375 26.36 -6.31 22.43
C PHE A 375 27.65 -6.51 23.25
N TYR A 376 27.89 -5.63 24.23
CA TYR A 376 29.00 -5.76 25.17
C TYR A 376 28.92 -7.10 25.92
N THR A 377 27.73 -7.46 26.41
CA THR A 377 27.51 -8.74 27.11
C THR A 377 27.83 -9.93 26.21
N PHE A 378 27.34 -9.92 24.96
CA PHE A 378 27.62 -10.96 23.97
C PHE A 378 29.12 -11.11 23.70
N THR A 379 29.82 -9.99 23.46
CA THR A 379 31.26 -10.01 23.21
C THR A 379 32.08 -10.48 24.43
N PHE A 380 31.65 -10.08 25.63
CA PHE A 380 32.29 -10.47 26.89
C PHE A 380 32.18 -11.98 27.18
N TYR A 381 31.01 -12.59 26.95
CA TYR A 381 30.78 -14.00 27.27
C TYR A 381 31.24 -14.98 26.19
N VAL A 382 31.06 -14.67 24.89
CA VAL A 382 31.40 -15.63 23.83
C VAL A 382 32.92 -15.80 23.71
N ARG A 383 33.68 -14.70 23.80
CA ARG A 383 35.16 -14.58 23.72
C ARG A 383 35.87 -15.18 22.49
N ASN A 384 35.40 -16.33 22.00
CA ASN A 384 35.89 -17.00 20.81
C ASN A 384 35.35 -16.29 19.55
N TRP A 385 36.26 -15.75 18.74
CA TRP A 385 35.92 -14.95 17.57
C TRP A 385 35.16 -15.75 16.49
N ILE A 386 35.39 -17.07 16.37
CA ILE A 386 34.69 -17.92 15.40
C ILE A 386 33.23 -18.08 15.80
N LEU A 387 32.99 -18.40 17.08
CA LEU A 387 31.63 -18.51 17.61
C LEU A 387 30.91 -17.15 17.57
N MET A 388 31.64 -16.08 17.87
CA MET A 388 31.12 -14.71 17.78
C MET A 388 30.67 -14.39 16.35
N ALA A 389 31.51 -14.65 15.35
CA ALA A 389 31.18 -14.45 13.94
C ALA A 389 29.99 -15.32 13.49
N PHE A 390 29.91 -16.57 13.97
CA PHE A 390 28.80 -17.47 13.65
C PHE A 390 27.45 -16.99 14.20
N PHE A 391 27.41 -16.51 15.45
CA PHE A 391 26.18 -16.03 16.10
C PHE A 391 25.86 -14.57 15.80
N LEU A 392 26.80 -13.78 15.27
CA LEU A 392 26.61 -12.36 14.99
C LEU A 392 25.36 -12.04 14.16
N PRO A 393 25.00 -12.78 13.09
CA PRO A 393 23.78 -12.50 12.33
C PRO A 393 22.51 -12.65 13.17
N ALA A 394 22.42 -13.72 13.98
CA ALA A 394 21.29 -13.94 14.88
C ALA A 394 21.24 -12.86 15.96
N MET A 395 22.41 -12.47 16.48
CA MET A 395 22.55 -11.41 17.48
C MET A 395 22.12 -10.04 16.93
N THR A 396 22.49 -9.69 15.70
CA THR A 396 22.07 -8.45 15.05
C THR A 396 20.55 -8.38 14.87
N ILE A 397 19.91 -9.48 14.48
CA ILE A 397 18.45 -9.54 14.39
C ILE A 397 17.82 -9.37 15.78
N PHE A 398 18.37 -10.03 16.79
CA PHE A 398 17.91 -9.92 18.17
C PHE A 398 18.01 -8.47 18.67
N MET A 399 19.17 -7.83 18.53
CA MET A 399 19.39 -6.43 18.92
C MET A 399 18.44 -5.50 18.16
N TRP A 400 18.26 -5.70 16.85
CA TRP A 400 17.32 -4.89 16.08
C TRP A 400 15.88 -4.93 16.63
N PHE A 401 15.39 -6.12 17.03
CA PHE A 401 14.08 -6.23 17.68
C PHE A 401 14.07 -5.59 19.08
N ILE A 402 15.14 -5.73 19.87
CA ILE A 402 15.26 -5.06 21.17
C ILE A 402 15.23 -3.54 21.00
N PHE A 403 15.96 -2.97 20.05
CA PHE A 403 15.94 -1.56 19.73
C PHE A 403 14.53 -1.06 19.39
N ILE A 404 13.79 -1.82 18.58
CA ILE A 404 12.41 -1.48 18.21
C ILE A 404 11.51 -1.50 19.46
N ILE A 405 11.60 -2.55 20.30
CA ILE A 405 10.81 -2.68 21.53
C ILE A 405 11.16 -1.57 22.54
N ALA A 406 12.44 -1.25 22.69
CA ALA A 406 12.89 -0.16 23.55
C ALA A 406 12.36 1.19 23.06
N SER A 407 12.44 1.46 21.75
CA SER A 407 11.93 2.69 21.15
C SER A 407 10.42 2.79 21.35
N PHE A 408 9.70 1.68 21.17
CA PHE A 408 8.27 1.57 21.45
C PHE A 408 7.91 1.87 22.91
N PHE A 409 8.72 1.41 23.87
CA PHE A 409 8.57 1.71 25.29
C PHE A 409 8.82 3.20 25.59
N PHE A 410 9.96 3.75 25.17
CA PHE A 410 10.33 5.13 25.45
C PHE A 410 9.37 6.12 24.79
N THR A 411 8.95 5.89 23.54
CA THR A 411 7.91 6.69 22.88
C THR A 411 6.65 6.79 23.72
N LYS A 412 6.19 5.70 24.34
CA LYS A 412 5.00 5.74 25.20
C LYS A 412 5.22 6.51 26.48
N LEU A 413 6.39 6.38 27.10
CA LEU A 413 6.76 7.20 28.23
C LEU A 413 6.67 8.69 27.87
N PHE A 414 7.27 9.11 26.74
CA PHE A 414 7.18 10.48 26.26
C PHE A 414 5.75 10.93 25.95
N LEU A 415 4.93 10.07 25.33
CA LEU A 415 3.51 10.36 25.10
C LEU A 415 2.73 10.55 26.41
N ILE A 416 3.01 9.73 27.43
CA ILE A 416 2.39 9.89 28.76
C ILE A 416 2.79 11.24 29.35
N LEU A 417 4.09 11.58 29.34
CA LEU A 417 4.58 12.86 29.87
C LEU A 417 3.95 14.06 29.15
N ILE A 418 3.80 14.00 27.83
CA ILE A 418 3.17 15.07 27.05
C ILE A 418 1.69 15.16 27.33
N ASN A 419 0.99 14.03 27.47
CA ASN A 419 -0.43 14.01 27.78
C ASN A 419 -0.74 14.48 29.21
N LEU A 420 0.24 14.47 30.12
CA LEU A 420 0.12 15.12 31.43
C LEU A 420 0.14 16.65 31.32
N ILE A 421 0.84 17.19 30.31
CA ILE A 421 0.93 18.65 30.06
C ILE A 421 -0.28 19.13 29.26
N HIS A 422 -0.58 18.47 28.14
CA HIS A 422 -1.68 18.85 27.26
C HIS A 422 -2.35 17.64 26.62
N LYS A 423 -3.61 17.39 26.98
CA LYS A 423 -4.37 16.24 26.48
C LYS A 423 -4.84 16.48 25.04
N PRO A 424 -4.83 15.44 24.18
CA PRO A 424 -5.45 15.54 22.87
C PRO A 424 -6.97 15.73 23.01
N LYS A 425 -7.55 16.62 22.20
CA LYS A 425 -9.00 16.85 22.11
C LYS A 425 -9.47 16.96 20.65
N GLU A 426 -10.72 16.63 20.41
CA GLU A 426 -11.39 16.89 19.13
C GLU A 426 -11.78 18.37 19.03
N GLY A 427 -11.86 18.87 17.80
CA GLY A 427 -12.28 20.25 17.53
C GLY A 427 -11.63 20.86 16.30
N PHE A 428 -11.86 22.16 16.15
CA PHE A 428 -11.24 23.02 15.16
C PHE A 428 -10.22 23.91 15.88
N PHE A 429 -8.98 23.88 15.42
CA PHE A 429 -7.85 24.61 16.01
C PHE A 429 -7.16 25.44 14.92
N LYS A 430 -6.45 26.51 15.30
CA LYS A 430 -5.66 27.26 14.34
C LYS A 430 -4.36 26.51 14.05
N ALA A 431 -4.06 26.27 12.78
CA ALA A 431 -2.85 25.59 12.33
C ALA A 431 -1.65 26.54 12.25
N GLU A 432 -1.43 27.31 13.32
CA GLU A 432 -0.43 28.39 13.36
C GLU A 432 0.63 28.13 14.43
N LYS A 433 1.84 28.64 14.21
CA LYS A 433 2.92 28.53 15.19
C LYS A 433 2.55 29.34 16.44
N GLY A 434 2.68 28.72 17.61
CA GLY A 434 2.25 29.30 18.89
C GLY A 434 0.85 28.90 19.33
N ASP A 435 0.00 28.36 18.43
CA ASP A 435 -1.24 27.72 18.85
C ASP A 435 -0.92 26.44 19.63
N THR A 436 -1.40 26.37 20.88
CA THR A 436 -1.04 25.30 21.79
C THR A 436 -1.57 23.95 21.29
N ASP A 437 -2.81 23.91 20.80
CA ASP A 437 -3.43 22.66 20.34
C ASP A 437 -2.73 22.09 19.11
N PHE A 438 -2.41 22.96 18.15
CA PHE A 438 -1.67 22.60 16.96
C PHE A 438 -0.24 22.15 17.25
N GLU A 439 0.49 22.86 18.12
CA GLU A 439 1.87 22.49 18.44
C GLU A 439 1.96 21.16 19.18
N PHE A 440 1.06 20.89 20.11
CA PHE A 440 1.01 19.62 20.81
C PHE A 440 0.52 18.47 19.92
N TRP A 441 -0.38 18.74 18.96
CA TRP A 441 -0.75 17.76 17.93
C TRP A 441 0.45 17.40 17.03
N CYS A 442 1.21 18.39 16.56
CA CYS A 442 2.44 18.18 15.79
C CYS A 442 3.45 17.32 16.58
N LEU A 443 3.69 17.67 17.85
CA LEU A 443 4.62 16.94 18.71
C LEU A 443 4.19 15.47 18.91
N ARG A 444 2.91 15.20 19.19
CA ARG A 444 2.41 13.83 19.34
C ARG A 444 2.51 13.03 18.04
N THR A 445 2.24 13.66 16.91
CA THR A 445 2.35 13.04 15.58
C THR A 445 3.79 12.60 15.31
N GLU A 446 4.78 13.46 15.53
CA GLU A 446 6.21 13.11 15.35
C GLU A 446 6.64 11.98 16.29
N ILE A 447 6.29 12.05 17.58
CA ILE A 447 6.65 11.00 18.54
C ILE A 447 6.12 9.61 18.15
N LYS A 448 4.93 9.55 17.54
CA LYS A 448 4.33 8.29 17.07
C LYS A 448 4.92 7.83 15.76
N LYS A 449 5.23 8.76 14.86
CA LYS A 449 5.74 8.50 13.51
C LYS A 449 6.98 7.63 13.54
N ILE A 450 7.92 7.89 14.45
CA ILE A 450 9.17 7.11 14.51
C ILE A 450 8.95 5.64 14.84
N VAL A 451 8.07 5.34 15.80
CA VAL A 451 7.76 3.96 16.18
C VAL A 451 6.94 3.28 15.10
N LEU A 452 5.96 3.95 14.49
CA LEU A 452 5.23 3.38 13.35
C LEU A 452 6.18 3.06 12.20
N TRP A 453 7.13 3.94 11.92
CA TRP A 453 8.14 3.71 10.90
C TRP A 453 9.02 2.50 11.23
N LEU A 454 9.55 2.40 12.46
CA LEU A 454 10.34 1.24 12.89
C LEU A 454 9.55 -0.08 12.81
N MET A 455 8.30 -0.08 13.29
CA MET A 455 7.43 -1.27 13.29
C MET A 455 7.02 -1.68 11.87
N ARG A 456 6.78 -0.74 10.95
CA ARG A 456 6.44 -1.04 9.55
C ARG A 456 7.63 -1.50 8.71
N ASN A 457 8.85 -1.12 9.09
CA ASN A 457 10.08 -1.64 8.49
C ASN A 457 10.51 -3.00 9.09
N SER A 458 9.77 -3.53 10.06
CA SER A 458 9.94 -4.90 10.57
C SER A 458 9.49 -5.94 9.53
N PRO A 459 10.09 -7.15 9.48
CA PRO A 459 9.59 -8.25 8.65
C PRO A 459 8.23 -8.79 9.10
N ILE A 460 7.71 -8.36 10.27
CA ILE A 460 6.45 -8.86 10.83
C ILE A 460 5.30 -7.90 10.45
N PRO A 461 4.40 -8.28 9.52
CA PRO A 461 3.49 -7.33 8.87
C PRO A 461 2.32 -6.84 9.74
N TRP A 462 2.10 -7.38 10.94
CA TRP A 462 1.04 -6.97 11.87
C TRP A 462 1.59 -6.25 13.11
N MET A 463 2.88 -5.91 13.13
CA MET A 463 3.50 -5.22 14.26
C MET A 463 2.95 -3.81 14.48
N ASP A 464 2.51 -3.14 13.42
CA ASP A 464 1.92 -1.81 13.50
C ASP A 464 0.58 -1.78 14.27
N ILE A 465 -0.20 -2.86 14.26
CA ILE A 465 -1.41 -3.01 15.10
C ILE A 465 -1.06 -2.85 16.58
N LEU A 466 0.05 -3.43 17.03
CA LEU A 466 0.51 -3.28 18.41
C LEU A 466 0.86 -1.82 18.71
N ALA A 467 1.47 -1.12 17.74
CA ALA A 467 1.77 0.30 17.85
C ALA A 467 0.51 1.16 18.00
N PHE A 468 -0.47 0.96 17.12
CA PHE A 468 -1.73 1.68 17.18
C PHE A 468 -2.48 1.47 18.50
N LYS A 469 -2.58 0.22 18.98
CA LYS A 469 -3.18 -0.08 20.30
C LYS A 469 -2.45 0.63 21.43
N TRP A 470 -1.12 0.66 21.39
CA TRP A 470 -0.30 1.31 22.40
C TRP A 470 -0.48 2.83 22.45
N PHE A 471 -0.77 3.45 21.30
CA PHE A 471 -1.10 4.87 21.22
C PHE A 471 -2.52 5.21 21.67
N GLY A 472 -3.34 4.20 21.99
CA GLY A 472 -4.69 4.38 22.51
C GLY A 472 -5.80 4.15 21.48
N ILE A 473 -5.47 3.69 20.26
CA ILE A 473 -6.49 3.31 19.27
C ILE A 473 -7.21 2.06 19.76
N LYS A 474 -8.54 2.15 19.85
CA LYS A 474 -9.39 1.04 20.27
C LYS A 474 -9.57 0.10 19.09
N MET A 475 -8.78 -0.98 19.05
CA MET A 475 -8.85 -1.99 18.00
C MET A 475 -8.56 -3.41 18.51
N THR A 476 -9.03 -4.39 17.73
CA THR A 476 -8.81 -5.82 17.98
C THR A 476 -7.63 -6.34 17.15
N LEU A 477 -7.05 -7.48 17.54
CA LEU A 477 -5.97 -8.12 16.79
C LEU A 477 -6.45 -8.80 15.51
N SER A 478 -7.77 -8.92 15.30
CA SER A 478 -8.35 -9.48 14.08
C SER A 478 -8.51 -8.46 12.96
N SER A 479 -8.42 -7.16 13.26
CA SER A 479 -8.39 -6.10 12.26
C SER A 479 -7.02 -5.99 11.59
N SER A 480 -6.96 -5.48 10.36
CA SER A 480 -5.72 -5.44 9.56
C SER A 480 -5.59 -4.13 8.78
N LEU A 481 -4.36 -3.60 8.73
CA LEU A 481 -3.98 -2.41 7.99
C LEU A 481 -2.90 -2.81 6.97
N TYR A 482 -3.26 -2.89 5.69
CA TYR A 482 -2.33 -3.38 4.67
C TYR A 482 -1.49 -2.26 4.06
N ASP A 483 -0.45 -1.76 4.73
CA ASP A 483 0.33 -0.62 4.20
C ASP A 483 -0.56 0.60 3.89
N SER A 484 -1.47 0.88 4.82
CA SER A 484 -2.35 2.05 4.80
C SER A 484 -1.73 3.22 5.58
N TRP A 485 -2.08 4.43 5.19
CA TRP A 485 -1.71 5.66 5.87
C TRP A 485 -2.78 5.90 6.92
N CYS A 486 -2.45 5.83 8.21
CA CYS A 486 -3.44 5.86 9.27
C CYS A 486 -2.93 6.71 10.44
N ASP A 487 -3.75 7.66 10.88
CA ASP A 487 -3.43 8.48 12.05
C ASP A 487 -3.28 7.63 13.32
N GLY A 488 -2.45 8.13 14.25
CA GLY A 488 -2.15 7.46 15.52
C GLY A 488 -3.05 7.85 16.70
N GLU A 489 -4.13 8.60 16.46
CA GLU A 489 -5.10 9.12 17.45
C GLU A 489 -6.52 9.11 16.90
N PHE A 490 -7.52 9.22 17.77
CA PHE A 490 -8.93 9.47 17.38
C PHE A 490 -9.47 8.50 16.32
N ILE A 491 -9.13 7.22 16.45
CA ILE A 491 -9.67 6.15 15.61
C ILE A 491 -10.17 5.02 16.51
N LYS A 492 -11.33 4.46 16.15
CA LYS A 492 -11.89 3.25 16.73
C LYS A 492 -12.15 2.23 15.62
N MET A 493 -11.68 1.00 15.81
CA MET A 493 -11.93 -0.12 14.92
C MET A 493 -12.55 -1.29 15.69
N GLY A 494 -13.65 -1.84 15.15
CA GLY A 494 -14.28 -3.05 15.64
C GLY A 494 -13.43 -4.32 15.42
N ARG A 495 -14.11 -5.45 15.39
CA ARG A 495 -13.56 -6.77 15.04
C ARG A 495 -13.44 -6.91 13.54
N CYS A 496 -12.35 -7.52 13.10
CA CYS A 496 -12.14 -7.94 11.71
C CYS A 496 -12.33 -6.79 10.69
N VAL A 497 -11.95 -5.56 11.05
CA VAL A 497 -11.93 -4.42 10.12
C VAL A 497 -10.75 -4.59 9.17
N LEU A 498 -11.00 -4.47 7.86
CA LEU A 498 -9.97 -4.58 6.84
C LEU A 498 -9.76 -3.23 6.16
N ILE A 499 -8.58 -2.65 6.35
CA ILE A 499 -8.15 -1.44 5.64
C ILE A 499 -7.22 -1.85 4.50
N GLY A 500 -7.69 -1.64 3.27
CA GLY A 500 -6.99 -1.95 2.04
C GLY A 500 -5.73 -1.12 1.83
N GLN A 501 -4.89 -1.57 0.91
CA GLN A 501 -3.57 -1.00 0.72
C GLN A 501 -3.58 0.41 0.14
N GLY A 502 -2.68 1.25 0.66
CA GLY A 502 -2.58 2.66 0.26
C GLY A 502 -3.81 3.50 0.64
N ALA A 503 -4.77 2.96 1.39
CA ALA A 503 -5.88 3.74 1.92
C ALA A 503 -5.38 4.73 2.98
N THR A 504 -6.00 5.89 3.05
CA THR A 504 -5.67 6.98 3.97
C THR A 504 -6.79 7.15 4.97
N ILE A 505 -6.53 6.91 6.25
CA ILE A 505 -7.47 7.03 7.37
C ILE A 505 -7.08 8.24 8.20
N MET A 506 -7.86 9.32 8.08
CA MET A 506 -7.58 10.60 8.69
C MET A 506 -8.54 10.86 9.84
N SER A 507 -7.99 10.94 11.04
CA SER A 507 -8.69 11.50 12.21
C SER A 507 -8.45 13.01 12.35
N SER A 508 -7.47 13.51 11.60
CA SER A 508 -7.08 14.90 11.56
C SER A 508 -6.77 15.35 10.14
N MET A 509 -7.06 16.62 9.83
CA MET A 509 -6.74 17.23 8.55
C MET A 509 -6.47 18.72 8.73
N VAL A 510 -5.50 19.25 7.99
CA VAL A 510 -5.25 20.70 7.92
C VAL A 510 -5.90 21.23 6.63
N ILE A 511 -6.79 22.20 6.77
CA ILE A 511 -7.44 22.92 5.65
C ILE A 511 -7.22 24.41 5.86
N GLY A 512 -6.43 25.04 5.00
CA GLY A 512 -6.02 26.44 5.17
C GLY A 512 -5.36 26.64 6.54
N ASN A 513 -5.88 27.60 7.32
CA ASN A 513 -5.37 27.93 8.65
C ASN A 513 -6.00 27.10 9.78
N TYR A 514 -6.74 26.04 9.48
CA TYR A 514 -7.42 25.24 10.49
C TYR A 514 -6.93 23.79 10.50
N LEU A 515 -6.63 23.32 11.71
CA LEU A 515 -6.49 21.91 12.05
C LEU A 515 -7.85 21.40 12.54
N ILE A 516 -8.41 20.43 11.84
CA ILE A 516 -9.64 19.73 12.22
C ILE A 516 -9.24 18.39 12.82
N ILE A 517 -9.73 18.07 14.01
CA ILE A 517 -9.57 16.75 14.65
C ILE A 517 -10.96 16.21 14.99
N LYS A 518 -11.28 15.01 14.50
CA LYS A 518 -12.56 14.36 14.75
C LYS A 518 -12.43 12.84 14.69
N GLU A 519 -13.01 12.13 15.66
CA GLU A 519 -12.91 10.68 15.76
C GLU A 519 -13.49 9.96 14.52
N VAL A 520 -12.76 8.98 13.99
CA VAL A 520 -13.23 8.07 12.93
C VAL A 520 -13.59 6.72 13.54
N ILE A 521 -14.76 6.22 13.21
CA ILE A 521 -15.30 4.98 13.80
C ILE A 521 -15.58 3.97 12.70
N PHE A 522 -14.93 2.81 12.78
CA PHE A 522 -15.24 1.63 11.99
C PHE A 522 -15.87 0.58 12.92
N ASP A 523 -17.09 0.18 12.62
CA ASP A 523 -17.76 -0.91 13.32
C ASP A 523 -17.21 -2.29 12.90
N ASP A 524 -17.76 -3.36 13.47
CA ASP A 524 -17.36 -4.73 13.16
C ASP A 524 -17.49 -5.03 11.66
N TYR A 525 -16.53 -5.78 11.12
CA TYR A 525 -16.55 -6.35 9.77
C TYR A 525 -16.55 -5.34 8.60
N VAL A 526 -16.14 -4.10 8.87
CA VAL A 526 -15.99 -3.08 7.82
C VAL A 526 -14.82 -3.39 6.88
N VAL A 527 -15.01 -3.12 5.59
CA VAL A 527 -13.93 -3.17 4.58
C VAL A 527 -13.76 -1.81 3.90
N ILE A 528 -12.55 -1.28 3.96
CA ILE A 528 -12.14 -0.07 3.23
C ILE A 528 -11.26 -0.50 2.06
N GLY A 529 -11.66 -0.16 0.84
CA GLY A 529 -10.94 -0.51 -0.38
C GLY A 529 -9.60 0.21 -0.48
N GLY A 530 -8.66 -0.36 -1.24
CA GLY A 530 -7.33 0.23 -1.44
C GLY A 530 -7.41 1.63 -2.06
N HIS A 531 -6.43 2.48 -1.74
CA HIS A 531 -6.34 3.88 -2.19
C HIS A 531 -7.55 4.77 -1.84
N SER A 532 -8.42 4.34 -0.92
CA SER A 532 -9.56 5.16 -0.46
C SER A 532 -9.10 6.17 0.58
N THR A 533 -9.81 7.30 0.70
CA THR A 533 -9.55 8.31 1.72
C THR A 533 -10.75 8.42 2.66
N ILE A 534 -10.53 8.19 3.95
CA ILE A 534 -11.54 8.33 4.99
C ILE A 534 -11.26 9.62 5.76
N SER A 535 -12.17 10.59 5.62
CA SER A 535 -12.09 11.92 6.23
C SER A 535 -12.41 11.90 7.73
N PRO A 536 -11.96 12.91 8.49
CA PRO A 536 -12.25 13.03 9.92
C PRO A 536 -13.76 13.03 10.21
N GLY A 537 -14.14 12.39 11.31
CA GLY A 537 -15.54 12.27 11.71
C GLY A 537 -16.36 11.21 10.99
N THR A 538 -15.77 10.48 10.01
CA THR A 538 -16.50 9.42 9.32
C THR A 538 -16.86 8.28 10.28
N ILE A 539 -18.12 7.84 10.22
CA ILE A 539 -18.62 6.65 10.90
C ILE A 539 -19.01 5.63 9.86
N VAL A 540 -18.42 4.43 9.90
CA VAL A 540 -18.73 3.32 8.99
C VAL A 540 -19.42 2.21 9.75
N GLY A 541 -20.70 1.99 9.45
CA GLY A 541 -21.53 0.98 10.08
C GLY A 541 -21.09 -0.45 9.79
N LYS A 542 -21.54 -1.37 10.64
CA LYS A 542 -21.19 -2.80 10.60
C LYS A 542 -21.42 -3.42 9.23
N ASP A 543 -20.54 -4.34 8.83
CA ASP A 543 -20.65 -5.08 7.56
C ASP A 543 -20.71 -4.19 6.30
N SER A 544 -20.27 -2.92 6.38
CA SER A 544 -20.23 -2.02 5.22
C SER A 544 -18.90 -2.06 4.49
N VAL A 545 -18.95 -1.77 3.19
CA VAL A 545 -17.78 -1.76 2.30
C VAL A 545 -17.66 -0.39 1.64
N VAL A 546 -16.50 0.24 1.76
CA VAL A 546 -16.12 1.39 0.94
C VAL A 546 -15.26 0.88 -0.21
N GLY A 547 -15.69 1.08 -1.45
CA GLY A 547 -14.95 0.60 -2.63
C GLY A 547 -13.60 1.32 -2.80
N ALA A 548 -12.69 0.73 -3.57
CA ALA A 548 -11.36 1.30 -3.80
C ALA A 548 -11.42 2.69 -4.48
N ILE A 549 -10.42 3.53 -4.25
CA ILE A 549 -10.31 4.89 -4.83
C ILE A 549 -11.56 5.74 -4.52
N SER A 550 -12.14 5.54 -3.33
CA SER A 550 -13.32 6.30 -2.88
C SER A 550 -12.94 7.24 -1.74
N THR A 551 -13.65 8.36 -1.60
CA THR A 551 -13.35 9.37 -0.58
C THR A 551 -14.61 9.72 0.21
N THR A 552 -14.55 9.70 1.53
CA THR A 552 -15.68 10.16 2.37
C THR A 552 -15.64 11.67 2.55
N ALA A 553 -16.82 12.28 2.69
CA ALA A 553 -16.90 13.67 3.13
C ALA A 553 -16.58 13.80 4.63
N TYR A 554 -16.20 15.00 5.06
CA TYR A 554 -16.06 15.31 6.48
C TYR A 554 -17.34 14.94 7.23
N ASN A 555 -17.18 14.26 8.38
CA ASN A 555 -18.28 13.87 9.27
C ASN A 555 -19.38 13.00 8.62
N GLN A 556 -19.06 12.26 7.55
CA GLN A 556 -20.01 11.43 6.84
C GLN A 556 -20.36 10.13 7.60
N ILE A 557 -21.65 9.80 7.69
CA ILE A 557 -22.13 8.55 8.30
C ILE A 557 -22.54 7.57 7.20
N LEU A 558 -21.95 6.37 7.24
CA LEU A 558 -22.25 5.26 6.34
C LEU A 558 -23.04 4.21 7.11
N GLU A 559 -24.25 3.92 6.65
CA GLU A 559 -25.16 2.93 7.24
C GLU A 559 -24.58 1.51 7.18
N PRO A 560 -24.92 0.64 8.15
CA PRO A 560 -24.53 -0.77 8.16
C PRO A 560 -25.03 -1.56 6.95
N GLY A 561 -24.27 -2.57 6.52
CA GLY A 561 -24.67 -3.53 5.49
C GLY A 561 -24.77 -2.95 4.08
N TRP A 562 -24.10 -1.83 3.79
CA TRP A 562 -24.11 -1.18 2.47
C TRP A 562 -22.73 -1.11 1.83
N ILE A 563 -22.73 -1.12 0.50
CA ILE A 563 -21.54 -0.86 -0.31
C ILE A 563 -21.61 0.59 -0.78
N TYR A 564 -20.52 1.31 -0.54
CA TYR A 564 -20.32 2.73 -0.83
C TYR A 564 -19.23 2.92 -1.88
N PHE A 565 -19.41 3.88 -2.78
CA PHE A 565 -18.43 4.19 -3.82
C PHE A 565 -18.51 5.66 -4.25
N GLY A 566 -17.39 6.23 -4.67
CA GLY A 566 -17.34 7.57 -5.28
C GLY A 566 -16.49 8.58 -4.51
N ILE A 567 -16.47 9.81 -5.01
CA ILE A 567 -15.77 10.95 -4.42
C ILE A 567 -16.73 12.17 -4.47
N PRO A 568 -17.45 12.51 -3.39
CA PRO A 568 -17.56 11.75 -2.14
C PRO A 568 -18.35 10.44 -2.31
N VAL A 569 -18.26 9.54 -1.34
CA VAL A 569 -18.96 8.25 -1.42
C VAL A 569 -20.47 8.40 -1.33
N ILE A 570 -21.19 7.60 -2.11
CA ILE A 570 -22.65 7.44 -2.04
C ILE A 570 -23.01 5.96 -1.89
N LYS A 571 -24.22 5.68 -1.39
CA LYS A 571 -24.74 4.30 -1.34
C LYS A 571 -24.87 3.75 -2.76
N LEU A 572 -24.30 2.58 -2.99
CA LEU A 572 -24.36 1.90 -4.29
C LEU A 572 -25.39 0.75 -4.25
N LYS A 573 -25.19 -0.22 -3.36
CA LYS A 573 -26.07 -1.39 -3.20
C LYS A 573 -25.92 -2.01 -1.81
N LYS A 574 -26.90 -2.81 -1.37
CA LYS A 574 -26.78 -3.60 -0.13
C LYS A 574 -25.62 -4.60 -0.25
N ASN A 575 -24.90 -4.82 0.85
CA ASN A 575 -23.83 -5.81 0.95
C ASN A 575 -24.42 -7.22 1.10
N ARG A 576 -24.63 -7.89 -0.03
CA ARG A 576 -25.07 -9.29 -0.11
C ARG A 576 -23.97 -10.23 -0.65
N TYR A 577 -22.70 -9.84 -0.54
CA TYR A 577 -21.60 -10.62 -1.13
C TYR A 577 -21.44 -12.03 -0.55
N ALA A 578 -21.90 -12.28 0.67
CA ALA A 578 -21.93 -13.63 1.26
C ALA A 578 -23.03 -14.52 0.63
N GLU A 579 -24.05 -13.92 0.02
CA GLU A 579 -25.24 -14.56 -0.58
C GLU A 579 -25.15 -14.63 -2.12
N GLU A 580 -24.17 -13.96 -2.73
CA GLU A 580 -24.02 -13.95 -4.20
C GLU A 580 -23.74 -15.37 -4.71
N ARG A 581 -24.49 -15.76 -5.77
CA ARG A 581 -24.28 -17.03 -6.48
C ARG A 581 -22.84 -17.18 -6.92
N ARG A 582 -22.27 -18.36 -6.68
CA ARG A 582 -20.82 -18.63 -6.79
C ARG A 582 -20.44 -19.35 -8.08
N ASP A 583 -21.42 -19.79 -8.86
CA ASP A 583 -21.31 -20.56 -10.10
C ASP A 583 -21.37 -19.69 -11.36
N ILE A 584 -21.96 -18.49 -11.26
CA ILE A 584 -22.16 -17.58 -12.39
C ILE A 584 -21.40 -16.28 -12.17
N VAL A 585 -20.61 -15.90 -13.17
CA VAL A 585 -19.90 -14.63 -13.23
C VAL A 585 -20.46 -13.75 -14.35
N MET A 586 -20.71 -12.48 -14.03
CA MET A 586 -21.04 -11.46 -15.02
C MET A 586 -19.77 -10.87 -15.64
N LYS A 587 -19.50 -11.16 -16.91
CA LYS A 587 -18.49 -10.44 -17.70
C LYS A 587 -19.07 -9.16 -18.29
N LYS A 588 -18.22 -8.13 -18.41
CA LYS A 588 -18.56 -6.87 -19.09
C LYS A 588 -17.62 -6.62 -20.26
N ASP A 589 -18.16 -6.47 -21.45
CA ASP A 589 -17.47 -5.85 -22.57
C ASP A 589 -17.44 -4.33 -22.37
N VAL A 590 -16.25 -3.75 -22.26
CA VAL A 590 -16.09 -2.31 -22.03
C VAL A 590 -16.33 -1.51 -23.31
N ASP A 591 -16.04 -2.08 -24.48
CA ASP A 591 -16.17 -1.39 -25.77
C ASP A 591 -17.63 -1.36 -26.24
N GLU A 592 -18.33 -2.48 -26.06
CA GLU A 592 -19.73 -2.63 -26.45
C GLU A 592 -20.72 -2.24 -25.32
N GLU A 593 -20.20 -1.91 -24.14
CA GLU A 593 -20.97 -1.68 -22.90
C GLU A 593 -21.97 -2.81 -22.55
N ARG A 594 -21.73 -4.03 -23.06
CA ARG A 594 -22.60 -5.19 -22.91
C ARG A 594 -22.16 -6.09 -21.75
N LYS A 595 -23.12 -6.64 -21.01
CA LYS A 595 -22.88 -7.68 -19.99
C LYS A 595 -23.33 -9.04 -20.50
N PHE A 596 -22.61 -10.10 -20.10
CA PHE A 596 -22.95 -11.49 -20.42
C PHE A 596 -22.52 -12.43 -19.28
N GLU A 597 -23.27 -13.51 -19.11
CA GLU A 597 -23.04 -14.52 -18.07
C GLU A 597 -22.02 -15.57 -18.54
N VAL A 598 -21.19 -16.02 -17.62
CA VAL A 598 -20.26 -17.13 -17.82
C VAL A 598 -20.32 -18.03 -16.59
N GLU A 599 -20.63 -19.31 -16.81
CA GLU A 599 -20.57 -20.32 -15.76
C GLU A 599 -19.11 -20.70 -15.46
N HIS A 600 -18.82 -20.96 -14.19
CA HIS A 600 -17.53 -21.48 -13.76
C HIS A 600 -17.67 -22.41 -12.55
N GLU A 601 -16.64 -23.21 -12.30
CA GLU A 601 -16.60 -24.08 -11.13
C GLU A 601 -16.24 -23.30 -9.86
N ILE A 602 -16.91 -23.61 -8.75
CA ILE A 602 -16.56 -23.08 -7.42
C ILE A 602 -15.27 -23.74 -6.96
N ASN A 603 -14.28 -22.94 -6.57
CA ASN A 603 -12.96 -23.43 -6.20
C ASN A 603 -12.93 -23.87 -4.73
N ILE A 604 -13.53 -25.04 -4.47
CA ILE A 604 -13.52 -25.68 -3.16
C ILE A 604 -13.40 -27.21 -3.29
N GLU A 605 -13.10 -27.85 -2.16
CA GLU A 605 -12.98 -29.31 -2.03
C GLU A 605 -14.37 -29.97 -2.23
N GLU A 606 -14.42 -31.15 -2.88
CA GLU A 606 -15.69 -31.80 -3.26
C GLU A 606 -16.61 -32.05 -2.05
N ASP A 607 -16.04 -32.42 -0.90
CA ASP A 607 -16.75 -32.68 0.36
C ASP A 607 -17.35 -31.41 1.00
N LYS A 608 -17.03 -30.23 0.47
CA LYS A 608 -17.53 -28.93 0.94
C LYS A 608 -18.38 -28.19 -0.09
N LYS A 609 -18.64 -28.79 -1.26
CA LYS A 609 -19.54 -28.20 -2.26
C LYS A 609 -21.00 -28.09 -1.77
N ASP A 610 -21.41 -28.92 -0.82
CA ASP A 610 -22.76 -28.83 -0.23
C ASP A 610 -22.91 -27.64 0.74
N LEU A 611 -21.80 -26.99 1.13
CA LEU A 611 -21.76 -25.78 1.97
C LEU A 611 -21.74 -24.49 1.13
N THR A 612 -21.71 -24.60 -0.19
CA THR A 612 -21.75 -23.48 -1.14
C THR A 612 -23.11 -23.29 -1.74
#